data_AF-A0A538PN80-F1
#
_entry.id   AF-A0A538PN80-F1
#
_cell.length_a   1.000
_cell.length_b   1.000
_cell.length_c   1.000
_cell.angle_alpha   90.00
_cell.angle_beta   90.00
_cell.angle_gamma   90.00
#
_symmetry.space_group_name_H-M   'P 1'
#
loop_
_entity.id
_entity.type
_entity.pdbx_description
1 polymer ?
#
loop_
_entity_poly.entity_id
_entity_poly.type
_entity_poly.pdbx_seq_one_letter_code
_entity_poly.pdbx_strand_id
1 'polypeptide(L)'
;MAKDKKKDRDHGKAGKHAADGAPRSPAEVDGGQHHAAKAHGRATQVDTSLPTTRAELMALHAAARARRNAAALDSPAFRAAVIDLERIEIRIAAVDRAADPPLG
;
A
#
# COMPACT_ATOMS: atom_id res chain seq x y z
N MET A 1 35.21 -34.45 25.59
CA MET A 1 35.69 -33.07 25.88
C MET A 1 34.66 -32.07 25.36
N ALA A 2 34.57 -30.91 26.02
CA ALA A 2 33.39 -30.04 26.13
C ALA A 2 32.87 -29.35 24.85
N LYS A 3 31.58 -28.97 24.87
CA LYS A 3 30.88 -28.08 23.93
C LYS A 3 31.24 -26.62 24.25
N ASP A 4 31.38 -25.74 23.26
CA ASP A 4 31.18 -24.30 23.47
C ASP A 4 30.72 -23.51 22.23
N LYS A 5 29.76 -22.62 22.51
CA LYS A 5 29.14 -21.58 21.65
C LYS A 5 29.86 -20.24 21.88
N LYS A 6 30.06 -19.44 20.83
CA LYS A 6 30.00 -17.95 20.76
C LYS A 6 30.62 -17.53 19.42
N LYS A 7 30.00 -16.78 18.51
CA LYS A 7 29.41 -15.43 18.55
C LYS A 7 30.38 -14.38 19.05
N ASP A 8 31.28 -13.96 18.17
CA ASP A 8 32.01 -12.71 18.32
C ASP A 8 31.24 -11.59 17.64
N ARG A 9 30.64 -10.80 18.53
CA ARG A 9 30.04 -9.51 18.29
C ARG A 9 31.13 -8.53 18.72
N ASP A 10 31.82 -7.87 17.79
CA ASP A 10 32.76 -6.82 18.17
C ASP A 10 32.07 -5.46 18.13
N HIS A 11 32.06 -4.82 19.30
CA HIS A 11 31.56 -3.48 19.54
C HIS A 11 32.76 -2.60 19.89
N GLY A 12 32.94 -1.55 19.09
CA GLY A 12 33.32 -0.23 19.60
C GLY A 12 34.80 0.16 19.50
N LYS A 13 35.04 1.31 18.88
CA LYS A 13 35.28 2.51 19.70
C LYS A 13 34.97 3.80 18.95
N ALA A 14 34.47 4.73 19.76
CA ALA A 14 33.96 6.04 19.41
C ALA A 14 35.08 7.08 19.22
N GLY A 15 34.74 8.10 18.42
CA GLY A 15 34.86 9.48 18.87
C GLY A 15 36.02 10.29 18.30
N LYS A 16 35.68 11.24 17.43
CA LYS A 16 36.15 12.63 17.59
C LYS A 16 35.14 13.60 16.96
N HIS A 17 34.47 14.33 17.83
CA HIS A 17 33.72 15.53 17.49
C HIS A 17 34.68 16.59 16.97
N ALA A 18 34.31 17.24 15.87
CA ALA A 18 34.67 18.62 15.60
C ALA A 18 33.39 19.30 15.12
N ALA A 19 32.82 20.09 16.02
CA ALA A 19 31.75 21.02 15.73
C ALA A 19 32.31 22.15 14.87
N ASP A 20 31.63 22.48 13.78
CA ASP A 20 31.41 23.83 13.31
C ASP A 20 30.45 23.78 12.12
N GLY A 21 29.21 24.21 12.34
CA GLY A 21 28.16 24.24 11.33
C GLY A 21 26.92 24.91 11.88
N ALA A 22 26.85 26.22 11.68
CA ALA A 22 25.77 27.12 12.08
C ALA A 22 24.35 26.55 11.89
N PRO A 23 23.36 26.97 12.71
CA PRO A 23 21.97 26.56 12.50
C PRO A 23 21.49 27.09 11.15
N ARG A 24 21.25 26.20 10.19
CA ARG A 24 20.54 26.54 8.95
C ARG A 24 19.09 26.86 9.33
N SER A 25 18.67 28.09 9.06
CA SER A 25 17.32 28.57 9.26
C SER A 25 16.28 27.71 8.50
N PRO A 26 15.02 27.62 8.96
CA PRO A 26 14.01 26.71 8.38
C PRO A 26 13.39 27.20 7.07
N ALA A 27 13.93 28.26 6.46
CA ALA A 27 13.18 29.06 5.47
C ALA A 27 13.38 28.64 4.01
N GLU A 28 14.21 27.65 3.70
CA GLU A 28 14.56 27.32 2.31
C GLU A 28 14.64 25.79 2.12
N VAL A 29 13.51 25.11 2.26
CA VAL A 29 13.26 23.91 1.45
C VAL A 29 12.41 24.33 0.26
N ASP A 30 13.07 25.01 -0.68
CA ASP A 30 12.54 25.22 -2.02
C ASP A 30 12.10 23.87 -2.56
N GLY A 31 10.85 23.83 -3.03
CA GLY A 31 10.11 22.60 -3.31
C GLY A 31 10.91 21.70 -4.23
N GLY A 32 11.27 20.51 -3.73
CA GLY A 32 11.91 19.49 -4.53
C GLY A 32 11.12 19.31 -5.82
N GLN A 33 11.79 19.47 -6.96
CA GLN A 33 11.20 19.25 -8.27
C GLN A 33 10.90 17.75 -8.39
N HIS A 34 9.77 17.32 -7.84
CA HIS A 34 9.27 15.97 -8.00
C HIS A 34 8.80 15.87 -9.44
N HIS A 35 9.65 15.33 -10.32
CA HIS A 35 9.22 14.92 -11.65
C HIS A 35 8.01 14.00 -11.48
N ALA A 36 6.84 14.44 -11.95
CA ALA A 36 5.64 13.62 -11.97
C ALA A 36 5.98 12.33 -12.70
N ALA A 37 6.09 11.22 -11.95
CA ALA A 37 6.34 9.92 -12.53
C ALA A 37 5.22 9.66 -13.56
N LYS A 38 5.60 9.40 -14.81
CA LYS A 38 4.62 9.02 -15.84
C LYS A 38 3.89 7.77 -15.32
N ALA A 39 2.57 7.88 -15.17
CA ALA A 39 1.75 6.73 -14.82
C ALA A 39 1.79 5.72 -15.96
N HIS A 40 2.66 4.71 -15.87
CA HIS A 40 2.71 3.59 -16.81
C HIS A 40 1.62 2.53 -16.55
N GLY A 41 0.57 2.88 -15.79
CA GLY A 41 -0.54 1.98 -15.48
C GLY A 41 -1.53 1.87 -16.63
N ARG A 42 -1.85 0.63 -17.05
CA ARG A 42 -3.03 0.39 -17.88
C ARG A 42 -4.27 0.85 -17.11
N ALA A 43 -5.17 1.58 -17.77
CA ALA A 43 -6.43 1.99 -17.16
C ALA A 43 -7.22 0.77 -16.71
N THR A 44 -7.48 0.68 -15.40
CA THR A 44 -8.29 -0.39 -14.83
C THR A 44 -9.75 -0.17 -15.21
N GLN A 45 -10.42 -1.21 -15.71
CA GLN A 45 -11.82 -1.10 -16.14
C GLN A 45 -12.75 -1.08 -14.92
N VAL A 46 -13.63 -0.07 -14.84
CA VAL A 46 -14.65 0.03 -13.80
C VAL A 46 -15.89 -0.76 -14.24
N ASP A 47 -16.26 -1.77 -13.45
CA ASP A 47 -17.50 -2.52 -13.67
C ASP A 47 -18.70 -1.71 -13.15
N THR A 48 -19.51 -1.17 -14.07
CA THR A 48 -20.70 -0.38 -13.74
C THR A 48 -21.95 -1.22 -13.46
N SER A 49 -21.87 -2.56 -13.61
CA SER A 49 -22.96 -3.47 -13.21
C SER A 49 -23.03 -3.69 -11.69
N LEU A 50 -21.95 -3.34 -10.98
CA LEU A 50 -21.91 -3.37 -9.52
C LEU A 50 -22.70 -2.19 -8.89
N PRO A 51 -23.12 -2.32 -7.62
CA PRO A 51 -23.80 -1.24 -6.89
C PRO A 51 -23.05 0.10 -6.93
N THR A 52 -23.83 1.17 -6.79
CA THR A 52 -23.33 2.56 -6.88
C THR A 52 -22.98 3.14 -5.52
N THR A 53 -23.47 2.55 -4.42
CA THR A 53 -23.20 3.07 -3.08
C THR A 53 -22.01 2.36 -2.42
N ARG A 54 -21.22 3.13 -1.68
CA ARG A 54 -20.07 2.62 -0.93
C ARG A 54 -20.47 1.54 0.09
N ALA A 55 -21.60 1.72 0.77
CA ALA A 55 -22.06 0.79 1.79
C ALA A 55 -22.40 -0.59 1.21
N GLU A 56 -23.11 -0.64 0.08
CA GLU A 56 -23.43 -1.90 -0.61
C GLU A 56 -22.17 -2.59 -1.12
N LEU A 57 -21.21 -1.82 -1.65
CA LEU A 57 -19.93 -2.35 -2.11
C LEU A 57 -19.10 -2.94 -0.97
N MET A 58 -19.10 -2.31 0.21
CA MET A 58 -18.45 -2.86 1.41
C MET A 58 -19.08 -4.19 1.87
N ALA A 59 -20.41 -4.32 1.79
CA ALA A 59 -21.09 -5.57 2.10
C ALA A 59 -20.71 -6.69 1.12
N LEU A 60 -20.65 -6.39 -0.19
CA LEU A 60 -20.19 -7.32 -1.21
C LEU A 60 -18.73 -7.73 -1.02
N HIS A 61 -17.86 -6.77 -0.67
CA HIS A 61 -16.44 -7.02 -0.40
C HIS A 61 -16.27 -7.98 0.78
N ALA A 62 -16.97 -7.74 1.89
CA ALA A 62 -16.94 -8.61 3.06
C ALA A 62 -17.40 -10.04 2.72
N ALA A 63 -18.48 -10.17 1.93
CA ALA A 63 -18.97 -11.46 1.46
C ALA A 63 -17.96 -12.18 0.55
N ALA A 64 -17.32 -11.47 -0.38
CA ALA A 64 -16.28 -12.04 -1.26
C ALA A 64 -15.05 -12.48 -0.46
N ARG A 65 -14.64 -11.70 0.55
CA ARG A 65 -13.55 -12.06 1.45
C ARG A 65 -13.87 -13.31 2.26
N ALA A 66 -15.11 -13.44 2.75
CA ALA A 66 -15.56 -14.64 3.43
C ALA A 66 -15.51 -15.86 2.50
N ARG A 67 -15.99 -15.75 1.25
CA ARG A 67 -15.89 -16.82 0.23
C ARG A 67 -14.46 -17.23 -0.04
N ARG A 68 -13.54 -16.25 -0.21
CA ARG A 68 -12.12 -16.51 -0.44
C ARG A 68 -11.49 -17.27 0.73
N ASN A 69 -11.76 -16.85 1.96
CA ASN A 69 -11.17 -17.46 3.16
C ASN A 69 -11.70 -18.87 3.44
N ALA A 70 -12.92 -19.19 2.99
CA ALA A 70 -13.51 -20.53 3.13
C ALA A 70 -13.04 -21.51 2.03
N ALA A 71 -12.48 -21.00 0.93
CA ALA A 71 -12.02 -21.82 -0.18
C ALA A 71 -10.62 -22.38 0.06
N ALA A 72 -10.36 -23.60 -0.44
CA ALA A 72 -9.01 -24.14 -0.48
C ALA A 72 -8.10 -23.24 -1.33
N LEU A 73 -6.87 -23.03 -0.88
CA LEU A 73 -5.89 -22.20 -1.58
C LEU A 73 -5.70 -22.68 -3.02
N ASP A 74 -5.59 -21.73 -3.95
CA ASP A 74 -5.47 -21.97 -5.40
C ASP A 74 -6.58 -22.83 -6.03
N SER A 75 -7.69 -23.05 -5.34
CA SER A 75 -8.87 -23.65 -5.95
C SER A 75 -9.51 -22.69 -6.95
N PRO A 76 -10.31 -23.20 -7.92
CA PRO A 76 -11.12 -22.34 -8.78
C PRO A 76 -12.03 -21.38 -8.00
N ALA A 77 -12.58 -21.84 -6.87
CA ALA A 77 -13.40 -21.00 -5.98
C ALA A 77 -12.60 -19.87 -5.33
N PHE A 78 -11.36 -20.15 -4.90
CA PHE A 78 -10.46 -19.13 -4.38
C PHE A 78 -10.16 -18.07 -5.44
N ARG A 79 -9.76 -18.50 -6.66
CA ARG A 79 -9.48 -17.58 -7.77
C ARG A 79 -10.70 -16.73 -8.15
N ALA A 80 -11.88 -17.33 -8.22
CA ALA A 80 -13.11 -16.61 -8.51
C ALA A 80 -13.40 -15.54 -7.43
N ALA A 81 -13.22 -15.87 -6.15
CA ALA A 81 -13.40 -14.92 -5.07
C ALA A 81 -12.36 -13.78 -5.07
N VAL A 82 -11.13 -14.04 -5.51
CA VAL A 82 -10.10 -13.01 -5.72
C VAL A 82 -10.50 -12.06 -6.85
N ILE A 83 -10.94 -12.59 -8.00
CA ILE A 83 -11.40 -11.77 -9.13
C ILE A 83 -12.59 -10.88 -8.72
N ASP A 84 -13.52 -11.44 -7.94
CA ASP A 84 -14.63 -10.67 -7.37
C ASP A 84 -14.14 -9.52 -6.48
N LEU A 85 -13.18 -9.79 -5.58
CA LEU A 85 -12.61 -8.76 -4.70
C LEU A 85 -11.97 -7.62 -5.49
N GLU A 86 -11.11 -7.94 -6.46
CA GLU A 86 -10.43 -6.95 -7.30
C GLU A 86 -11.46 -6.03 -8.00
N ARG A 87 -12.48 -6.62 -8.60
CA ARG A 87 -13.55 -5.90 -9.30
C ARG A 87 -14.34 -4.96 -8.37
N ILE A 88 -14.65 -5.42 -7.17
CA ILE A 88 -15.34 -4.63 -6.15
C ILE A 88 -14.46 -3.46 -5.66
N GLU A 89 -13.16 -3.69 -5.43
CA GLU A 89 -12.20 -2.68 -4.98
C GLU A 89 -12.02 -1.54 -5.99
N ILE A 90 -11.95 -1.88 -7.29
CA ILE A 90 -11.91 -0.88 -8.36
C ILE A 90 -13.18 -0.02 -8.34
N ARG A 91 -14.35 -0.64 -8.15
CA ARG A 91 -15.62 0.10 -8.10
C ARG A 91 -15.71 1.02 -6.88
N ILE A 92 -15.25 0.56 -5.72
CA ILE A 92 -15.15 1.40 -4.50
C ILE A 92 -14.27 2.61 -4.76
N ALA A 93 -13.06 2.41 -5.32
CA ALA A 93 -12.16 3.52 -5.62
C ALA A 93 -12.76 4.53 -6.61
N ALA A 94 -13.57 4.05 -7.58
CA ALA A 94 -14.28 4.93 -8.50
C ALA A 94 -15.37 5.75 -7.80
N VAL A 95 -16.14 5.14 -6.89
CA VAL A 95 -17.16 5.84 -6.08
C VAL A 95 -16.52 6.85 -5.14
N ASP A 96 -15.43 6.47 -4.46
CA ASP A 96 -14.73 7.34 -3.51
C ASP A 96 -14.12 8.56 -4.22
N ARG A 97 -13.51 8.38 -5.40
CA ARG A 97 -12.98 9.49 -6.22
C ARG A 97 -14.08 10.44 -6.71
N ALA A 98 -15.27 9.93 -7.00
CA ALA A 98 -16.39 10.76 -7.42
C ALA A 98 -16.92 11.63 -6.26
N ALA A 99 -16.82 11.14 -5.02
CA ALA A 99 -17.21 11.87 -3.82
C ALA A 99 -16.19 12.93 -3.40
N ASP A 100 -14.90 12.69 -3.62
CA ASP A 100 -13.80 13.61 -3.32
C ASP A 100 -12.90 13.81 -4.56
N PRO A 101 -13.31 14.65 -5.53
CA PRO A 101 -12.57 14.84 -6.77
C PRO A 101 -11.27 15.63 -6.50
N PRO A 102 -10.16 15.30 -7.19
CA PRO A 102 -8.92 16.05 -7.04
C PRO A 102 -9.12 17.50 -7.48
N LEU A 103 -8.52 18.44 -6.73
CA LEU A 103 -8.42 19.84 -7.13
C LEU A 103 -7.58 19.89 -8.41
N GLY A 104 -8.21 20.33 -9.51
CA GLY A 104 -7.60 20.40 -10.84
C GLY A 104 -6.42 21.36 -10.95
#